data_AF-X1BJB4-F1
#
_entry.id   AF-X1BJB4-F1
#
_cell.length_a   1.000
_cell.length_b   1.000
_cell.length_c   1.000
_cell.angle_alpha   90.00
_cell.angle_beta   90.00
_cell.angle_gamma   90.00
#
_symmetry.space_group_name_H-M   'P 1'
#
loop_
_entity.id
_entity.type
_entity.pdbx_description
1 polymer ?
#
loop_
_entity_poly.entity_id
_entity_poly.type
_entity_poly.pdbx_seq_one_letter_code
_entity_poly.pdbx_strand_id
1 'polypeptide(L)'
;IKIDIVLVFASFLAFFLIPLNLTNYWGYIMTFLSFILNLISFLIIWNEFFNYNEFIDPFFKSKESQNVVGRIYPKEETKRIVIFSGHHDSALEFNLLTRLKLGYPILILLGIGIMIIWLIISLVIVLLILVNLFYFELFFVFILTLFIIGVPAFLGLFFFVSSGEKANTVPGAVDNLSAVAIVLAIGKYLNSNKEIIPTNTEIRLISFGCEEAGLRGAFRYVSAHLQELYINIS
;
A
#
# COMPACT_ATOMS: atom_id res chain seq x y z
N ILE A 1 -7.26 0.73 0.41
CA ILE A 1 -8.07 0.63 1.67
C ILE A 1 -9.56 0.93 1.47
N LYS A 2 -10.01 2.19 1.27
CA LYS A 2 -11.48 2.47 1.20
C LYS A 2 -12.16 1.74 0.05
N ILE A 3 -11.54 1.71 -1.12
CA ILE A 3 -12.01 0.95 -2.29
C ILE A 3 -12.09 -0.54 -1.94
N ASP A 4 -11.02 -1.11 -1.37
CA ASP A 4 -11.00 -2.52 -0.93
C ASP A 4 -12.17 -2.86 -0.01
N ILE A 5 -12.41 -2.03 1.00
CA ILE A 5 -13.49 -2.27 1.96
C ILE A 5 -14.85 -2.24 1.27
N VAL A 6 -15.08 -1.28 0.36
CA VAL A 6 -16.33 -1.22 -0.41
C VAL A 6 -16.49 -2.47 -1.28
N LEU A 7 -15.44 -2.93 -1.94
CA LEU A 7 -15.46 -4.14 -2.76
C LEU A 7 -15.73 -5.40 -1.93
N VAL A 8 -15.02 -5.58 -0.81
CA VAL A 8 -15.24 -6.70 0.12
C VAL A 8 -16.65 -6.65 0.68
N PHE A 9 -17.13 -5.50 1.14
CA PHE A 9 -18.49 -5.38 1.66
C PHE A 9 -19.55 -5.68 0.60
N ALA A 10 -19.38 -5.14 -0.61
CA ALA A 10 -20.27 -5.40 -1.75
C ALA A 10 -20.25 -6.88 -2.15
N SER A 11 -19.12 -7.57 -2.02
CA SER A 11 -19.06 -9.01 -2.28
C SER A 11 -19.90 -9.84 -1.30
N PHE A 12 -19.87 -9.52 0.00
CA PHE A 12 -20.77 -10.15 0.98
C PHE A 12 -22.24 -9.85 0.68
N LEU A 13 -22.56 -8.60 0.31
CA LEU A 13 -23.92 -8.25 -0.10
C LEU A 13 -24.37 -9.07 -1.32
N ALA A 14 -23.52 -9.20 -2.34
CA ALA A 14 -23.81 -10.02 -3.51
C ALA A 14 -24.13 -11.47 -3.12
N PHE A 15 -23.37 -12.07 -2.18
CA PHE A 15 -23.69 -13.39 -1.64
C PHE A 15 -25.07 -13.44 -0.97
N PHE A 16 -25.41 -12.50 -0.08
CA PHE A 16 -26.70 -12.52 0.60
C PHE A 16 -27.90 -12.29 -0.32
N LEU A 17 -27.66 -11.73 -1.52
CA LEU A 17 -28.70 -11.52 -2.53
C LEU A 17 -28.93 -12.76 -3.41
N ILE A 18 -28.08 -13.80 -3.36
CA ILE A 18 -28.23 -15.03 -4.17
C ILE A 18 -29.66 -15.64 -4.10
N PRO A 19 -30.33 -15.74 -2.93
CA PRO A 19 -31.65 -16.37 -2.82
C PRO A 19 -32.81 -15.58 -3.43
N LEU A 20 -32.58 -14.33 -3.87
CA LEU A 20 -33.60 -13.53 -4.53
C LEU A 20 -33.91 -14.17 -5.90
N ASN A 21 -34.92 -15.04 -5.97
CA ASN A 21 -35.33 -15.75 -7.20
C ASN A 21 -35.93 -14.81 -8.27
N LEU A 22 -35.15 -13.84 -8.74
CA LEU A 22 -35.55 -12.85 -9.75
C LEU A 22 -35.57 -13.44 -11.16
N THR A 23 -34.59 -14.27 -11.49
CA THR A 23 -34.48 -14.99 -12.78
C THR A 23 -33.68 -16.29 -12.61
N ASN A 24 -33.75 -17.20 -13.60
CA ASN A 24 -33.01 -18.47 -13.60
C ASN A 24 -31.47 -18.31 -13.55
N TYR A 25 -30.93 -17.14 -13.93
CA TYR A 25 -29.48 -16.89 -13.94
C TYR A 25 -28.99 -16.06 -12.76
N TRP A 26 -29.90 -15.56 -11.93
CA TRP A 26 -29.58 -14.62 -10.85
C TRP A 26 -28.54 -15.17 -9.87
N GLY A 27 -28.73 -16.41 -9.41
CA GLY A 27 -27.80 -17.06 -8.48
C GLY A 27 -26.38 -17.17 -9.03
N TYR A 28 -26.24 -17.48 -10.33
CA TYR A 28 -24.94 -17.47 -11.01
C TYR A 28 -24.34 -16.07 -11.00
N ILE A 29 -25.08 -15.06 -11.46
CA ILE A 29 -24.61 -13.68 -11.54
C ILE A 29 -24.11 -13.18 -10.18
N MET A 30 -24.91 -13.35 -9.13
CA MET A 30 -24.55 -12.90 -7.78
C MET A 30 -23.36 -13.67 -7.20
N THR A 31 -23.25 -14.98 -7.47
CA THR A 31 -22.11 -15.80 -7.04
C THR A 31 -20.81 -15.35 -7.69
N PHE A 32 -20.81 -15.15 -9.02
CA PHE A 32 -19.64 -14.66 -9.75
C PHE A 32 -19.29 -13.23 -9.34
N LEU A 33 -20.29 -12.35 -9.18
CA LEU A 33 -20.08 -10.98 -8.73
C LEU A 33 -19.43 -10.95 -7.35
N SER A 34 -19.92 -11.76 -6.40
CA SER A 34 -19.34 -11.92 -5.07
C SER A 34 -17.85 -12.28 -5.16
N PHE A 35 -17.49 -13.33 -5.91
CA PHE A 35 -16.10 -13.75 -6.04
C PHE A 35 -15.22 -12.68 -6.72
N ILE A 36 -15.69 -12.12 -7.84
CA ILE A 36 -14.91 -11.14 -8.64
C ILE A 36 -14.63 -9.87 -7.85
N LEU A 37 -15.61 -9.34 -7.12
CA LEU A 37 -15.41 -8.13 -6.31
C LEU A 37 -14.33 -8.35 -5.23
N ASN A 38 -14.38 -9.49 -4.54
CA ASN A 38 -13.39 -9.81 -3.52
C ASN A 38 -12.00 -10.12 -4.14
N LEU A 39 -11.96 -10.77 -5.32
CA LEU A 39 -10.73 -11.00 -6.07
C LEU A 39 -10.07 -9.68 -6.49
N ILE A 40 -10.85 -8.72 -7.01
CA ILE A 40 -10.33 -7.40 -7.36
C ILE A 40 -9.76 -6.71 -6.13
N SER A 41 -10.45 -6.75 -4.98
CA SER A 41 -9.92 -6.18 -3.74
C SER A 41 -8.60 -6.83 -3.32
N PHE A 42 -8.48 -8.16 -3.41
CA PHE A 42 -7.24 -8.86 -3.15
C PHE A 42 -6.12 -8.42 -4.10
N LEU A 43 -6.40 -8.32 -5.40
CA LEU A 43 -5.42 -7.89 -6.40
C LEU A 43 -4.95 -6.45 -6.19
N ILE A 44 -5.83 -5.55 -5.73
CA ILE A 44 -5.47 -4.18 -5.37
C ILE A 44 -4.47 -4.20 -4.22
N ILE A 45 -4.78 -4.88 -3.11
CA ILE A 45 -3.86 -4.95 -1.97
C ILE A 45 -2.53 -5.62 -2.36
N TRP A 46 -2.59 -6.72 -3.11
CA TRP A 46 -1.39 -7.42 -3.57
C TRP A 46 -0.45 -6.51 -4.38
N ASN A 47 -1.01 -5.75 -5.32
CA ASN A 47 -0.19 -4.90 -6.18
C ASN A 47 0.27 -3.62 -5.48
N GLU A 48 -0.64 -2.90 -4.82
CA GLU A 48 -0.32 -1.58 -4.23
C GLU A 48 0.53 -1.71 -2.96
N PHE A 49 0.20 -2.64 -2.07
CA PHE A 49 0.85 -2.72 -0.76
C PHE A 49 2.09 -3.61 -0.75
N PHE A 50 2.04 -4.78 -1.41
CA PHE A 50 3.16 -5.73 -1.37
C PHE A 50 4.16 -5.54 -2.50
N ASN A 51 3.69 -5.20 -3.71
CA ASN A 51 4.56 -5.03 -4.87
C ASN A 51 4.90 -3.57 -5.21
N TYR A 52 4.27 -2.61 -4.53
CA TYR A 52 4.41 -1.17 -4.82
C TYR A 52 4.11 -0.80 -6.28
N ASN A 53 3.21 -1.55 -6.90
CA ASN A 53 2.73 -1.28 -8.25
C ASN A 53 1.60 -0.24 -8.21
N GLU A 54 1.67 0.74 -9.11
CA GLU A 54 0.66 1.80 -9.31
C GLU A 54 -0.56 1.24 -10.08
N PHE A 55 -1.24 0.22 -9.52
CA PHE A 55 -2.26 -0.60 -10.18
C PHE A 55 -3.61 0.12 -10.34
N ILE A 56 -4.06 0.86 -9.32
CA ILE A 56 -5.32 1.63 -9.36
C ILE A 56 -5.11 3.14 -9.49
N ASP A 57 -3.86 3.58 -9.59
CA ASP A 57 -3.47 4.98 -9.79
C ASP A 57 -4.21 5.74 -10.90
N PRO A 58 -4.51 5.15 -12.07
CA PRO A 58 -5.25 5.85 -13.12
C PRO A 58 -6.64 6.37 -12.70
N PHE A 59 -7.20 5.85 -11.59
CA PHE A 59 -8.48 6.31 -11.03
C PHE A 59 -8.35 7.52 -10.10
N PHE A 60 -7.13 7.98 -9.81
CA PHE A 60 -6.87 9.07 -8.88
C PHE A 60 -6.24 10.28 -9.59
N LYS A 61 -6.40 11.46 -8.98
CA LYS A 61 -5.73 12.67 -9.45
C LYS A 61 -4.25 12.59 -9.10
N SER A 62 -3.39 12.81 -10.08
CA SER A 62 -1.96 12.95 -9.86
C SER A 62 -1.64 14.24 -9.10
N LYS A 63 -0.52 14.22 -8.37
CA LYS A 63 0.09 15.39 -7.72
C LYS A 63 1.57 15.42 -8.03
N GLU A 64 2.13 16.62 -8.09
CA GLU A 64 3.56 16.81 -8.30
C GLU A 64 4.34 16.55 -7.01
N SER A 65 5.52 15.96 -7.18
CA SER A 65 6.51 15.72 -6.14
C SER A 65 7.87 15.63 -6.81
N GLN A 66 8.94 15.73 -6.02
CA GLN A 66 10.30 15.72 -6.53
C GLN A 66 11.25 15.05 -5.53
N ASN A 67 12.32 14.46 -6.04
CA ASN A 67 13.45 14.08 -5.21
C ASN A 67 14.44 15.24 -5.16
N VAL A 68 15.02 15.49 -3.99
CA VAL A 68 16.09 16.48 -3.82
C VAL A 68 17.41 15.74 -3.71
N VAL A 69 18.33 15.98 -4.64
CA VAL A 69 19.60 15.26 -4.74
C VAL A 69 20.76 16.25 -4.67
N GLY A 70 21.54 16.17 -3.59
CA GLY A 70 22.85 16.81 -3.48
C GLY A 70 23.96 15.82 -3.83
N ARG A 71 24.97 16.25 -4.60
CA ARG A 71 26.11 15.41 -5.00
C ARG A 71 27.41 16.08 -4.59
N ILE A 72 28.31 15.29 -4.01
CA ILE A 72 29.73 15.65 -3.83
C ILE A 72 30.51 14.75 -4.79
N TYR A 73 31.01 15.36 -5.86
CA TYR A 73 31.75 14.67 -6.89
C TYR A 73 33.14 14.24 -6.37
N PRO A 74 33.63 13.07 -6.79
CA PRO A 74 34.99 12.64 -6.50
C PRO A 74 36.02 13.54 -7.20
N LYS A 75 37.26 13.48 -6.72
CA LYS A 75 38.39 14.19 -7.34
C LYS A 75 38.98 13.42 -8.51
N GLU A 76 38.85 12.10 -8.48
CA GLU A 76 39.31 11.16 -9.50
C GLU A 76 38.11 10.44 -10.13
N GLU A 77 38.38 9.44 -10.99
CA GLU A 77 37.37 8.57 -11.56
C GLU A 77 36.49 7.93 -10.47
N THR A 78 35.17 8.02 -10.64
CA THR A 78 34.19 7.44 -9.72
C THR A 78 34.30 5.92 -9.74
N LYS A 79 34.75 5.32 -8.63
CA LYS A 79 34.74 3.86 -8.44
C LYS A 79 33.65 3.41 -7.48
N ARG A 80 33.13 4.31 -6.65
CA ARG A 80 32.15 4.02 -5.61
C ARG A 80 31.16 5.16 -5.51
N ILE A 81 29.89 4.82 -5.28
CA ILE A 81 28.85 5.77 -4.92
C ILE A 81 28.35 5.39 -3.53
N VAL A 82 28.35 6.35 -2.61
CA VAL A 82 27.73 6.21 -1.29
C VAL A 82 26.52 7.12 -1.24
N ILE A 83 25.36 6.54 -0.94
CA ILE A 83 24.10 7.27 -0.85
C ILE A 83 23.68 7.35 0.62
N PHE A 84 23.49 8.56 1.13
CA PHE A 84 22.79 8.83 2.37
C PHE A 84 21.42 9.41 2.03
N SER A 85 20.35 8.82 2.56
CA SER A 85 19.01 9.23 2.20
C SER A 85 18.03 9.25 3.36
N GLY A 86 17.01 10.08 3.21
CA GLY A 86 15.73 10.01 3.93
C GLY A 86 14.60 10.38 2.96
N HIS A 87 13.38 10.55 3.47
CA HIS A 87 12.27 11.12 2.69
C HIS A 87 11.66 12.33 3.40
N HIS A 88 11.15 13.28 2.63
CA HIS A 88 10.59 14.53 3.17
C HIS A 88 9.07 14.59 3.10
N ASP A 89 8.43 13.67 2.37
CA ASP A 89 6.99 13.51 2.46
C ASP A 89 6.60 12.81 3.75
N SER A 90 5.35 13.03 4.17
CA SER A 90 4.79 12.52 5.42
C SER A 90 3.45 11.85 5.15
N ALA A 91 3.15 10.78 5.89
CA ALA A 91 1.84 10.14 5.85
C ALA A 91 0.67 11.07 6.24
N LEU A 92 -0.53 10.61 5.88
CA LEU A 92 -1.74 11.05 6.56
C LEU A 92 -1.80 10.44 7.96
N GLU A 93 -2.44 11.13 8.89
CA GLU A 93 -2.67 10.60 10.24
C GLU A 93 -3.49 9.31 10.19
N PHE A 94 -2.93 8.25 10.79
CA PHE A 94 -3.62 6.99 10.98
C PHE A 94 -4.55 7.09 12.19
N ASN A 95 -5.82 7.43 11.94
CA ASN A 95 -6.83 7.64 12.98
C ASN A 95 -6.95 6.45 13.95
N LEU A 96 -6.84 5.22 13.43
CA LEU A 96 -6.91 4.02 14.26
C LEU A 96 -5.69 3.88 15.17
N LEU A 97 -4.49 4.23 14.71
CA LEU A 97 -3.30 4.24 15.55
C LEU A 97 -3.46 5.27 16.67
N THR A 98 -3.88 6.49 16.34
CA THR A 98 -4.11 7.55 17.33
C THR A 98 -5.13 7.14 18.40
N ARG A 99 -6.22 6.47 18.01
CA ARG A 99 -7.33 6.12 18.92
C ARG A 99 -7.14 4.79 19.65
N LEU A 100 -6.67 3.76 18.96
CA LEU A 100 -6.62 2.38 19.47
C LEU A 100 -5.22 1.93 19.86
N LYS A 101 -4.17 2.67 19.49
CA LYS A 101 -2.77 2.27 19.70
C LYS A 101 -2.56 0.85 19.18
N LEU A 102 -2.09 -0.08 20.02
CA LEU A 102 -1.87 -1.49 19.67
C LEU A 102 -3.12 -2.27 19.23
N GLY A 103 -4.32 -1.69 19.31
CA GLY A 103 -5.54 -2.28 18.75
C GLY A 103 -5.66 -2.14 17.22
N TYR A 104 -4.99 -1.16 16.58
CA TYR A 104 -5.10 -0.97 15.13
C TYR A 104 -4.55 -2.14 14.29
N PRO A 105 -3.41 -2.78 14.64
CA PRO A 105 -2.90 -3.91 13.87
C PRO A 105 -3.85 -5.10 13.93
N ILE A 106 -4.57 -5.28 15.05
CA ILE A 106 -5.58 -6.34 15.19
C ILE A 106 -6.68 -6.15 14.15
N LEU A 107 -7.16 -4.92 13.95
CA LEU A 107 -8.18 -4.63 12.93
C LEU A 107 -7.66 -4.83 11.51
N ILE A 108 -6.41 -4.46 11.23
CA ILE A 108 -5.78 -4.72 9.92
C ILE A 108 -5.71 -6.23 9.65
N LEU A 109 -5.14 -7.00 10.59
CA LEU A 109 -4.98 -8.44 10.46
C LEU A 109 -6.34 -9.15 10.36
N LEU A 110 -7.33 -8.72 11.13
CA LEU A 110 -8.69 -9.24 11.06
C LEU A 110 -9.32 -8.96 9.69
N GLY A 111 -9.21 -7.73 9.19
CA GLY A 111 -9.75 -7.35 7.87
C GLY A 111 -9.11 -8.15 6.72
N ILE A 112 -7.78 -8.26 6.71
CA ILE A 112 -7.04 -9.04 5.71
C ILE A 112 -7.38 -10.53 5.83
N GLY A 113 -7.41 -11.08 7.04
CA GLY A 113 -7.74 -12.48 7.28
C GLY A 113 -9.14 -12.85 6.79
N ILE A 114 -10.13 -11.99 7.06
CA ILE A 114 -11.51 -12.20 6.61
C ILE A 114 -11.60 -12.09 5.09
N MET A 115 -10.94 -11.12 4.47
CA MET A 115 -10.89 -10.98 3.01
C MET A 115 -10.34 -12.26 2.35
N ILE A 116 -9.24 -12.82 2.88
CA ILE A 116 -8.60 -14.04 2.35
C ILE A 116 -9.50 -15.26 2.55
N ILE A 117 -10.04 -15.46 3.76
CA ILE A 117 -10.97 -16.57 4.04
C ILE A 117 -12.17 -16.48 3.11
N TRP A 118 -12.74 -15.28 2.95
CA TRP A 118 -13.86 -15.04 2.06
C TRP A 118 -13.52 -15.28 0.59
N LEU A 119 -12.30 -14.97 0.15
CA LEU A 119 -11.86 -15.21 -1.23
C LEU A 119 -11.84 -16.70 -1.54
N ILE A 120 -11.32 -17.50 -0.61
CA ILE A 120 -11.28 -18.96 -0.76
C ILE A 120 -12.70 -19.54 -0.78
N ILE A 121 -13.57 -19.13 0.14
CA ILE A 121 -14.93 -19.67 0.21
C ILE A 121 -15.77 -19.25 -1.00
N SER A 122 -15.70 -17.98 -1.42
CA SER A 122 -16.41 -17.51 -2.61
C SER A 122 -15.95 -18.22 -3.89
N LEU A 123 -14.67 -18.58 -4.00
CA LEU A 123 -14.17 -19.46 -5.07
C LEU A 123 -14.80 -20.85 -4.99
N VAL A 124 -14.83 -21.46 -3.79
CA VAL A 124 -15.49 -22.77 -3.60
C VAL A 124 -16.97 -22.72 -4.00
N ILE A 125 -17.68 -21.66 -3.64
CA ILE A 125 -19.09 -21.46 -4.01
C ILE A 125 -19.25 -21.35 -5.54
N VAL A 126 -18.36 -20.59 -6.22
CA VAL A 126 -18.32 -20.54 -7.69
C VAL A 126 -18.13 -21.93 -8.30
N LEU A 127 -17.20 -22.74 -7.76
CA LEU A 127 -16.98 -24.10 -8.27
C LEU A 127 -18.21 -24.99 -8.05
N LEU A 128 -18.86 -24.90 -6.89
CA LEU A 128 -20.04 -25.70 -6.55
C LEU A 128 -21.26 -25.35 -7.41
N ILE A 129 -21.50 -24.06 -7.69
CA ILE A 129 -22.65 -23.65 -8.50
C ILE A 129 -22.50 -24.09 -9.97
N LEU A 130 -21.26 -24.14 -10.48
CA LEU A 130 -20.97 -24.61 -11.84
C LEU A 130 -21.24 -26.11 -12.02
N VAL A 131 -21.12 -26.91 -10.96
CA VAL A 131 -21.41 -28.34 -10.96
C VAL A 131 -22.80 -28.68 -10.39
N ASN A 132 -23.65 -27.67 -10.16
CA ASN A 132 -25.00 -27.80 -9.58
C ASN A 132 -25.02 -28.49 -8.19
N LEU A 133 -23.97 -28.31 -7.39
CA LEU A 133 -23.88 -28.82 -6.00
C LEU A 133 -23.94 -27.72 -4.94
N PHE A 134 -24.27 -26.49 -5.34
CA PHE A 134 -24.37 -25.38 -4.41
C PHE A 134 -25.73 -25.33 -3.72
N TYR A 135 -25.70 -25.37 -2.38
CA TYR A 135 -26.87 -25.18 -1.51
C TYR A 135 -26.58 -24.01 -0.58
N PHE A 136 -27.37 -22.94 -0.70
CA PHE A 136 -27.13 -21.68 0.00
C PHE A 136 -27.14 -21.83 1.53
N GLU A 137 -28.04 -22.67 2.04
CA GLU A 137 -28.27 -22.90 3.46
C GLU A 137 -27.03 -23.49 4.17
N LEU A 138 -26.21 -24.27 3.45
CA LEU A 138 -24.98 -24.86 3.97
C LEU A 138 -23.92 -23.79 4.30
N PHE A 139 -23.94 -22.67 3.58
CA PHE A 139 -22.95 -21.60 3.72
C PHE A 139 -23.47 -20.43 4.55
N PHE A 140 -24.80 -20.22 4.59
CA PHE A 140 -25.40 -19.00 5.13
C PHE A 140 -24.91 -18.61 6.53
N VAL A 141 -24.99 -19.53 7.50
CA VAL A 141 -24.61 -19.23 8.90
C VAL A 141 -23.12 -18.90 9.01
N PHE A 142 -22.28 -19.62 8.28
CA PHE A 142 -20.84 -19.40 8.32
C PHE A 142 -20.46 -18.05 7.69
N ILE A 143 -21.04 -17.72 6.53
CA ILE A 143 -20.77 -16.43 5.87
C ILE A 143 -21.35 -15.26 6.65
N LEU A 144 -22.54 -15.42 7.25
CA LEU A 144 -23.12 -14.43 8.14
C LEU A 144 -22.21 -14.18 9.36
N THR A 145 -21.68 -15.25 9.95
CA THR A 145 -20.74 -15.14 11.09
C THR A 145 -19.47 -14.42 10.67
N LEU A 146 -18.88 -14.81 9.53
CA LEU A 146 -17.69 -14.16 8.98
C LEU A 146 -17.92 -12.67 8.72
N PHE A 147 -19.07 -12.33 8.14
CA PHE A 147 -19.47 -10.94 7.89
C PHE A 147 -19.61 -10.15 9.19
N ILE A 148 -20.33 -10.68 10.20
CA ILE A 148 -20.52 -10.01 11.50
C ILE A 148 -19.19 -9.76 12.20
N ILE A 149 -18.28 -10.74 12.20
CA ILE A 149 -16.93 -10.59 12.78
C ILE A 149 -16.10 -9.56 11.99
N GLY A 150 -16.31 -9.46 10.67
CA GLY A 150 -15.57 -8.54 9.81
C GLY A 150 -16.04 -7.10 9.83
N VAL A 151 -17.33 -6.86 10.09
CA VAL A 151 -17.91 -5.51 10.11
C VAL A 151 -17.12 -4.53 10.99
N PRO A 152 -16.73 -4.85 12.24
CA PRO A 152 -15.88 -3.96 13.04
C PRO A 152 -14.55 -3.60 12.36
N ALA A 153 -13.88 -4.58 11.73
CA ALA A 153 -12.64 -4.35 11.01
C ALA A 153 -12.87 -3.45 9.78
N PHE A 154 -13.89 -3.75 8.97
CA PHE A 154 -14.23 -2.98 7.78
C PHE A 154 -14.58 -1.54 8.12
N LEU A 155 -15.41 -1.31 9.15
CA LEU A 155 -15.75 0.04 9.59
C LEU A 155 -14.51 0.78 10.12
N GLY A 156 -13.69 0.13 10.96
CA GLY A 156 -12.46 0.73 11.47
C GLY A 156 -11.52 1.14 10.34
N LEU A 157 -11.23 0.22 9.42
CA LEU A 157 -10.32 0.44 8.30
C LEU A 157 -10.89 1.46 7.29
N PHE A 158 -12.21 1.60 7.19
CA PHE A 158 -12.82 2.59 6.30
C PHE A 158 -12.47 4.02 6.76
N PHE A 159 -12.33 4.20 8.07
CA PHE A 159 -11.91 5.45 8.70
C PHE A 159 -10.41 5.48 9.05
N PHE A 160 -9.60 4.57 8.48
CA PHE A 160 -8.15 4.48 8.75
C PHE A 160 -7.44 5.82 8.57
N VAL A 161 -7.76 6.54 7.49
CA VAL A 161 -7.34 7.92 7.22
C VAL A 161 -8.56 8.80 6.93
N SER A 162 -8.50 10.04 7.40
CA SER A 162 -9.55 11.04 7.14
C SER A 162 -9.65 11.35 5.64
N SER A 163 -10.87 11.59 5.14
CA SER A 163 -11.10 11.96 3.73
C SER A 163 -10.98 13.47 3.51
N GLY A 164 -10.61 13.85 2.28
CA GLY A 164 -10.74 15.23 1.79
C GLY A 164 -9.51 16.11 2.07
N GLU A 165 -9.62 17.36 1.66
CA GLU A 165 -8.51 18.35 1.72
C GLU A 165 -8.10 18.73 3.14
N LYS A 166 -8.91 18.36 4.14
CA LYS A 166 -8.65 18.57 5.57
C LYS A 166 -8.17 17.29 6.28
N ALA A 167 -7.73 16.28 5.54
CA ALA A 167 -7.12 15.11 6.15
C ALA A 167 -5.90 15.57 6.97
N ASN A 168 -5.86 15.20 8.25
CA ASN A 168 -4.77 15.56 9.13
C ASN A 168 -3.47 14.99 8.55
N THR A 169 -2.52 15.86 8.24
CA THR A 169 -1.15 15.45 7.95
C THR A 169 -0.38 15.38 9.26
N VAL A 170 0.47 14.38 9.39
CA VAL A 170 1.41 14.36 10.53
C VAL A 170 2.62 15.23 10.21
N PRO A 171 3.25 15.88 11.20
CA PRO A 171 4.45 16.70 10.95
C PRO A 171 5.66 15.93 10.39
N GLY A 172 5.65 14.60 10.44
CA GLY A 172 6.73 13.75 9.92
C GLY A 172 8.07 13.91 10.65
N ALA A 173 8.06 14.37 11.91
CA ALA A 173 9.28 14.73 12.64
C ALA A 173 10.23 13.54 12.84
N VAL A 174 9.69 12.39 13.23
CA VAL A 174 10.46 11.14 13.35
C VAL A 174 10.55 10.48 11.99
N ASP A 175 9.39 10.17 11.40
CA ASP A 175 9.27 9.56 10.08
C ASP A 175 8.89 10.64 9.04
N ASN A 176 9.83 11.21 8.29
CA ASN A 176 11.26 10.86 8.21
C ASN A 176 12.20 12.09 8.24
N LEU A 177 11.70 13.23 8.72
CA LEU A 177 12.50 14.46 8.82
C LEU A 177 13.72 14.30 9.73
N SER A 178 13.67 13.39 10.71
CA SER A 178 14.83 13.07 11.55
C SER A 178 16.00 12.55 10.73
N ALA A 179 15.75 11.68 9.73
CA ALA A 179 16.77 11.18 8.83
C ALA A 179 17.21 12.27 7.85
N VAL A 180 16.28 13.08 7.32
CA VAL A 180 16.62 14.23 6.46
C VAL A 180 17.54 15.21 7.20
N ALA A 181 17.31 15.46 8.48
CA ALA A 181 18.17 16.30 9.31
C ALA A 181 19.60 15.71 9.42
N ILE A 182 19.72 14.39 9.57
CA ILE A 182 21.01 13.69 9.57
C ILE A 182 21.71 13.83 8.20
N VAL A 183 21.00 13.63 7.09
CA VAL A 183 21.54 13.79 5.73
C VAL A 183 22.09 15.20 5.52
N LEU A 184 21.37 16.23 5.97
CA LEU A 184 21.85 17.62 5.92
C LEU A 184 23.07 17.85 6.82
N ALA A 185 23.10 17.27 8.03
CA ALA A 185 24.23 17.36 8.94
C ALA A 185 25.49 16.69 8.37
N ILE A 186 25.35 15.52 7.74
CA ILE A 186 26.43 14.84 7.01
C ILE A 186 26.96 15.76 5.90
N GLY A 187 26.07 16.34 5.09
CA GLY A 187 26.48 17.27 4.03
C GLY A 187 27.27 18.47 4.56
N LYS A 188 26.79 19.09 5.66
CA LYS A 188 27.49 20.19 6.31
C LYS A 188 28.86 19.76 6.83
N TYR A 189 28.94 18.61 7.49
CA TYR A 189 30.17 18.08 8.04
C TYR A 189 31.20 17.77 6.94
N LEU A 190 30.79 17.09 5.87
CA LEU A 190 31.64 16.76 4.73
C LEU A 190 32.13 18.00 3.97
N ASN A 191 31.32 19.05 3.90
CA ASN A 191 31.73 20.30 3.27
C ASN A 191 32.87 21.00 4.04
N SER A 192 32.87 20.88 5.38
CA SER A 192 33.95 21.41 6.24
C SER A 192 35.15 20.47 6.37
N ASN A 193 34.98 19.17 6.11
CA ASN A 193 36.00 18.13 6.30
C ASN A 193 36.19 17.30 5.00
N LYS A 194 36.53 17.98 3.91
CA LYS A 194 36.61 17.35 2.56
C LYS A 194 37.72 16.30 2.45
N GLU A 195 38.70 16.34 3.34
CA GLU A 195 39.85 15.43 3.41
C GLU A 195 39.46 14.00 3.78
N ILE A 196 38.31 13.79 4.44
CA ILE A 196 37.84 12.45 4.81
C ILE A 196 37.11 11.74 3.66
N ILE A 197 36.76 12.48 2.60
CA ILE A 197 36.06 11.94 1.43
C ILE A 197 37.10 11.23 0.54
N PRO A 198 36.98 9.92 0.28
CA PRO A 198 37.90 9.22 -0.60
C PRO A 198 37.89 9.81 -2.01
N THR A 199 39.07 9.91 -2.64
CA THR A 199 39.24 10.62 -3.93
C THR A 199 38.43 10.03 -5.09
N ASN A 200 38.09 8.74 -5.02
CA ASN A 200 37.36 7.98 -6.03
C ASN A 200 35.90 7.66 -5.64
N THR A 201 35.33 8.36 -4.65
CA THR A 201 33.98 8.10 -4.15
C THR A 201 33.07 9.32 -4.36
N GLU A 202 31.96 9.12 -5.05
CA GLU A 202 30.86 10.10 -5.12
C GLU A 202 29.97 9.93 -3.89
N ILE A 203 29.63 11.02 -3.23
CA ILE A 203 28.63 11.03 -2.14
C ILE A 203 27.34 11.65 -2.66
N ARG A 204 26.22 10.94 -2.50
CA ARG A 204 24.89 11.46 -2.82
C ARG A 204 24.08 11.61 -1.53
N LEU A 205 23.56 12.80 -1.32
CA LEU A 205 22.70 13.18 -0.20
C LEU A 205 21.30 13.37 -0.76
N ILE A 206 20.38 12.47 -0.46
CA ILE A 206 19.09 12.41 -1.14
C ILE A 206 17.95 12.54 -0.14
N SER A 207 17.00 13.42 -0.46
CA SER A 207 15.69 13.43 0.18
C SER A 207 14.66 13.01 -0.86
N PHE A 208 14.14 11.79 -0.74
CA PHE A 208 13.12 11.26 -1.61
C PHE A 208 11.75 11.89 -1.31
N GLY A 209 10.94 12.08 -2.34
CA GLY A 209 9.52 12.39 -2.20
C GLY A 209 8.67 11.17 -2.51
N CYS A 210 7.41 11.18 -2.10
CA CYS A 210 6.46 10.08 -2.35
C CYS A 210 6.94 8.71 -1.86
N GLU A 211 7.65 8.64 -0.73
CA GLU A 211 7.92 7.38 -0.04
C GLU A 211 6.61 6.80 0.52
N GLU A 212 5.78 7.65 1.14
CA GLU A 212 4.54 7.28 1.81
C GLU A 212 3.42 6.92 0.82
N ALA A 213 3.65 7.26 -0.45
CA ALA A 213 2.83 6.87 -1.59
C ALA A 213 3.35 5.58 -2.26
N GLY A 214 4.19 4.78 -1.59
CA GLY A 214 4.69 3.51 -2.10
C GLY A 214 6.05 3.60 -2.77
N LEU A 215 7.02 4.22 -2.09
CA LEU A 215 8.44 4.27 -2.47
C LEU A 215 8.72 4.90 -3.85
N ARG A 216 7.77 5.69 -4.37
CA ARG A 216 7.77 6.10 -5.79
C ARG A 216 8.97 6.98 -6.13
N GLY A 217 9.35 7.90 -5.25
CA GLY A 217 10.51 8.76 -5.49
C GLY A 217 11.79 7.95 -5.63
N ALA A 218 12.03 6.98 -4.74
CA ALA A 218 13.19 6.12 -4.81
C ALA A 218 13.20 5.25 -6.08
N PHE A 219 12.05 4.66 -6.45
CA PHE A 219 11.94 3.91 -7.71
C PHE A 219 12.27 4.77 -8.93
N ARG A 220 11.66 5.96 -9.04
CA ARG A 220 11.91 6.86 -10.19
C ARG A 220 13.35 7.36 -10.22
N TYR A 221 13.98 7.57 -9.06
CA TYR A 221 15.40 7.91 -8.97
C TYR A 221 16.28 6.78 -9.52
N VAL A 222 16.06 5.55 -9.06
CA VAL A 222 16.84 4.40 -9.54
C VAL A 222 16.65 4.20 -11.03
N SER A 223 15.42 4.27 -11.55
CA SER A 223 15.14 4.16 -12.98
C SER A 223 15.86 5.24 -13.81
N ALA A 224 15.85 6.49 -13.33
CA ALA A 224 16.49 7.61 -14.04
C ALA A 224 18.02 7.57 -14.00
N HIS A 225 18.60 7.03 -12.93
CA HIS A 225 20.05 6.99 -12.71
C HIS A 225 20.64 5.58 -12.81
N LEU A 226 19.91 4.64 -13.38
CA LEU A 226 20.25 3.22 -13.37
C LEU A 226 21.67 2.96 -13.89
N GLN A 227 22.02 3.57 -15.02
CA GLN A 227 23.34 3.45 -15.62
C GLN A 227 24.45 4.03 -14.73
N GLU A 228 24.20 5.14 -14.03
CA GLU A 228 25.17 5.74 -13.10
C GLU A 228 25.36 4.86 -11.85
N LEU A 229 24.30 4.18 -11.41
CA LEU A 229 24.34 3.33 -10.21
C LEU A 229 25.01 1.97 -10.47
N TYR A 230 25.09 1.54 -11.74
CA TYR A 230 25.77 0.31 -12.15
C TYR A 230 27.30 0.42 -12.24
N ILE A 231 27.90 1.57 -11.88
CA ILE A 231 29.36 1.72 -11.85
C ILE A 231 29.97 0.60 -10.97
N ASN A 232 30.63 -0.36 -11.63
CA ASN A 232 31.35 -1.52 -11.08
C ASN A 232 30.54 -2.77 -10.65
N ILE A 233 29.74 -3.35 -11.56
CA ILE A 233 29.41 -4.79 -11.53
C ILE A 233 30.04 -5.52 -12.73
N SER A 234 31.34 -5.31 -12.98
CA SER A 234 32.16 -6.10 -13.92
C SER A 234 33.34 -6.71 -13.20
#